data_AF-A0A7S3FM63-F1
#
_entry.id   AF-A0A7S3FM63-F1
#
_cell.length_a   1.000
_cell.length_b   1.000
_cell.length_c   1.000
_cell.angle_alpha   90.00
_cell.angle_beta   90.00
_cell.angle_gamma   90.00
#
_symmetry.space_group_name_H-M   'P 1'
#
loop_
_entity.id
_entity.type
_entity.pdbx_description
1 polymer ?
#
loop_
_entity_poly.entity_id
_entity_poly.type
_entity_poly.pdbx_seq_one_letter_code
_entity_poly.pdbx_strand_id
1 'polypeptide(L)'
;GKLFGIQLGDGPSRLGAEDGLVFGSANPRASLEAVLWLRRAGFGGTFYFDTFPEAEDPVRECETNIREFRRQWAQAGRLEGRGLKELQRGHDALGILDLLDREL
;
A
#
# COMPACT_ATOMS: atom_id res chain seq x y z
N GLY A 1 11.60 4.98 17.53
CA GLY A 1 10.74 3.96 16.89
C GLY A 1 11.47 2.63 16.86
N LYS A 2 10.74 1.51 16.69
CA LYS A 2 11.30 0.15 16.56
C LYS A 2 11.10 -0.46 15.16
N LEU A 3 10.50 0.28 14.24
CA LEU A 3 10.33 -0.12 12.83
C LEU A 3 11.54 0.39 12.04
N PHE A 4 12.42 -0.51 11.62
CA PHE A 4 13.67 -0.16 10.92
C PHE A 4 13.57 -0.29 9.40
N GLY A 5 12.74 -1.23 8.95
CA GLY A 5 12.47 -1.51 7.54
C GLY A 5 11.16 -2.27 7.42
N ILE A 6 10.65 -2.37 6.20
CA ILE A 6 9.45 -3.15 5.89
C ILE A 6 9.67 -3.93 4.59
N GLN A 7 9.26 -5.19 4.60
CA GLN A 7 9.16 -6.02 3.42
C GLN A 7 7.77 -5.85 2.81
N LEU A 8 7.72 -5.56 1.53
CA LEU A 8 6.53 -5.29 0.75
C LEU A 8 6.37 -6.38 -0.30
N GLY A 9 5.17 -6.91 -0.38
CA GLY A 9 4.69 -7.85 -1.37
C GLY A 9 3.17 -7.89 -1.28
N ASP A 10 2.55 -8.82 -1.98
CA ASP A 10 1.12 -9.07 -1.87
C ASP A 10 0.81 -10.55 -2.04
N GLY A 11 -0.42 -10.94 -1.73
CA GLY A 11 -0.87 -12.31 -1.84
C GLY A 11 -2.32 -12.48 -1.40
N PRO A 12 -3.01 -13.52 -1.88
CA PRO A 12 -4.30 -13.90 -1.34
C PRO A 12 -4.16 -14.24 0.16
N SER A 13 -5.15 -13.84 0.94
CA SER A 13 -5.18 -14.16 2.38
C SER A 13 -5.43 -15.65 2.60
N ARG A 14 -4.36 -16.44 2.66
CA ARG A 14 -4.38 -17.86 3.07
C ARG A 14 -3.41 -18.06 4.23
N LEU A 15 -3.87 -18.72 5.30
CA LEU A 15 -3.04 -19.07 6.45
C LEU A 15 -1.77 -19.82 6.00
N GLY A 16 -0.61 -19.23 6.31
CA GLY A 16 0.71 -19.79 5.99
C GLY A 16 1.10 -19.73 4.51
N ALA A 17 0.50 -18.85 3.72
CA ALA A 17 0.91 -18.60 2.33
C ALA A 17 1.66 -17.26 2.23
N GLU A 18 2.79 -17.28 1.54
CA GLU A 18 3.50 -16.09 1.06
C GLU A 18 3.65 -16.29 -0.45
N ASP A 19 2.80 -15.64 -1.24
CA ASP A 19 2.80 -15.78 -2.69
C ASP A 19 3.80 -14.81 -3.36
N GLY A 20 4.28 -13.80 -2.63
CA GLY A 20 5.30 -12.85 -3.10
C GLY A 20 4.88 -12.10 -4.36
N LEU A 21 3.59 -11.74 -4.49
CA LEU A 21 3.09 -11.01 -5.65
C LEU A 21 3.50 -9.53 -5.60
N VAL A 22 3.41 -8.86 -6.76
CA VAL A 22 3.58 -7.40 -6.88
C VAL A 22 2.73 -6.67 -5.83
N PHE A 23 3.34 -5.71 -5.13
CA PHE A 23 2.73 -4.94 -4.06
C PHE A 23 1.42 -4.26 -4.49
N GLY A 24 0.31 -4.60 -3.82
CA GLY A 24 -1.02 -4.06 -4.06
C GLY A 24 -1.79 -4.67 -5.23
N SER A 25 -1.28 -5.75 -5.84
CA SER A 25 -1.94 -6.45 -6.94
C SER A 25 -3.15 -7.30 -6.50
N ALA A 26 -3.13 -7.87 -5.29
CA ALA A 26 -4.20 -8.71 -4.75
C ALA A 26 -5.06 -7.93 -3.74
N ASN A 27 -4.44 -7.07 -2.91
CA ASN A 27 -5.11 -6.31 -1.86
C ASN A 27 -4.81 -4.80 -1.99
N PRO A 28 -5.31 -4.11 -3.04
CA PRO A 28 -4.99 -2.71 -3.30
C PRO A 28 -5.41 -1.74 -2.19
N ARG A 29 -6.52 -2.04 -1.48
CA ARG A 29 -6.99 -1.20 -0.37
C ARG A 29 -6.13 -1.36 0.90
N ALA A 30 -5.76 -2.59 1.25
CA ALA A 30 -4.93 -2.86 2.42
C ALA A 30 -3.50 -2.34 2.25
N SER A 31 -2.91 -2.52 1.06
CA SER A 31 -1.62 -1.95 0.72
C SER A 31 -1.63 -0.42 0.81
N LEU A 32 -2.67 0.23 0.27
CA LEU A 32 -2.82 1.69 0.35
C LEU A 32 -2.97 2.18 1.79
N GLU A 33 -3.71 1.47 2.63
CA GLU A 33 -3.84 1.79 4.06
C GLU A 33 -2.50 1.65 4.80
N ALA A 34 -1.72 0.61 4.52
CA ALA A 34 -0.38 0.47 5.09
C ALA A 34 0.53 1.65 4.70
N VAL A 35 0.52 2.03 3.41
CA VAL A 35 1.26 3.19 2.89
C VAL A 35 0.80 4.50 3.55
N LEU A 36 -0.50 4.69 3.74
CA LEU A 36 -1.06 5.84 4.44
C LEU A 36 -0.48 5.98 5.85
N TRP A 37 -0.45 4.90 6.63
CA TRP A 37 0.09 4.93 7.99
C TRP A 37 1.60 5.16 8.03
N LEU A 38 2.35 4.54 7.12
CA LEU A 38 3.79 4.77 6.98
C LEU A 38 4.09 6.25 6.66
N ARG A 39 3.32 6.84 5.73
CA ARG A 39 3.42 8.27 5.39
C ARG A 39 3.07 9.15 6.59
N ARG A 40 1.94 8.89 7.25
CA ARG A 40 1.47 9.65 8.41
C ARG A 40 2.46 9.60 9.58
N ALA A 41 3.10 8.46 9.79
CA ALA A 41 4.12 8.28 10.81
C ALA A 41 5.47 8.94 10.46
N GLY A 42 5.61 9.51 9.26
CA GLY A 42 6.89 10.04 8.77
C GLY A 42 7.96 8.96 8.67
N PHE A 43 7.58 7.74 8.30
CA PHE A 43 8.52 6.62 8.20
C PHE A 43 9.60 6.90 7.14
N GLY A 44 10.85 6.97 7.58
CA GLY A 44 12.03 7.19 6.74
C GLY A 44 12.99 6.00 6.72
N GLY A 45 12.52 4.80 7.06
CA GLY A 45 13.30 3.57 6.98
C GLY A 45 13.37 3.01 5.56
N THR A 46 13.84 1.78 5.43
CA THR A 46 14.01 1.12 4.11
C THR A 46 12.79 0.29 3.73
N PHE A 47 12.37 0.39 2.47
CA PHE A 47 11.37 -0.48 1.85
C PHE A 47 12.08 -1.54 1.03
N TYR A 48 11.81 -2.81 1.32
CA TYR A 48 12.30 -3.96 0.57
C TYR A 48 11.13 -4.58 -0.17
N PHE A 49 11.29 -4.91 -1.46
CA PHE A 49 10.31 -5.73 -2.16
C PHE A 49 10.70 -7.19 -2.00
N ASP A 50 9.91 -7.93 -1.23
CA ASP A 50 10.08 -9.36 -0.95
C ASP A 50 9.06 -10.13 -1.80
N THR A 51 9.37 -10.23 -3.08
CA THR A 51 8.50 -10.80 -4.11
C THR A 51 9.18 -11.95 -4.84
N PHE A 52 8.37 -12.83 -5.42
CA PHE A 52 8.79 -14.07 -6.08
C PHE A 52 8.32 -14.06 -7.54
N PRO A 53 9.05 -13.40 -8.47
CA PRO A 53 8.68 -13.34 -9.89
C PRO A 53 8.92 -14.70 -10.59
N GLU A 54 8.05 -15.68 -10.34
CA GLU A 54 8.16 -17.03 -10.93
C GLU A 54 7.75 -17.05 -12.41
N ALA A 55 6.77 -16.22 -12.80
CA ALA A 55 6.22 -16.18 -14.16
C ALA A 55 6.55 -14.88 -14.92
N GLU A 56 7.19 -13.93 -14.25
CA GLU A 56 7.47 -12.58 -14.75
C GLU A 56 8.97 -12.36 -15.04
N ASP A 57 9.27 -11.29 -15.79
CA ASP A 57 10.63 -10.76 -15.83
C ASP A 57 10.94 -10.07 -14.48
N PRO A 58 12.00 -10.47 -13.76
CA PRO A 58 12.26 -9.99 -12.41
C PRO A 58 12.65 -8.50 -12.36
N VAL A 59 13.23 -7.95 -13.43
CA VAL A 59 13.58 -6.53 -13.49
C VAL A 59 12.31 -5.71 -13.67
N ARG A 60 11.45 -6.12 -14.61
CA ARG A 60 10.16 -5.48 -14.87
C ARG A 60 9.22 -5.57 -13.67
N GLU A 61 9.28 -6.66 -12.92
CA GLU A 61 8.53 -6.85 -11.67
C GLU A 61 8.98 -5.84 -10.61
N CYS A 62 10.29 -5.72 -10.38
CA CYS A 62 10.86 -4.77 -9.43
C CYS A 62 10.55 -3.31 -9.80
N GLU A 63 10.69 -2.95 -11.09
CA GLU A 63 10.29 -1.62 -11.59
C GLU A 63 8.80 -1.35 -11.36
N THR A 64 7.97 -2.37 -11.54
CA THR A 64 6.53 -2.28 -11.29
C THR A 64 6.27 -2.04 -9.82
N ASN A 65 6.85 -2.82 -8.91
CA ASN A 65 6.75 -2.62 -7.46
C ASN A 65 7.11 -1.20 -7.02
N ILE A 66 8.23 -0.66 -7.53
CA ILE A 66 8.65 0.73 -7.25
C ILE A 66 7.57 1.71 -7.72
N ARG A 67 7.02 1.51 -8.92
CA ARG A 67 5.94 2.36 -9.48
C ARG A 67 4.66 2.26 -8.64
N GLU A 68 4.23 1.06 -8.28
CA GLU A 68 3.02 0.82 -7.49
C GLU A 68 3.13 1.49 -6.12
N PHE A 69 4.24 1.28 -5.40
CA PHE A 69 4.48 1.92 -4.10
C PHE A 69 4.46 3.44 -4.20
N ARG A 70 5.16 4.02 -5.19
CA ARG A 70 5.18 5.48 -5.41
C ARG A 70 3.78 6.02 -5.73
N ARG A 71 3.00 5.30 -6.53
CA ARG A 71 1.61 5.67 -6.84
C ARG A 71 0.78 5.69 -5.56
N GLN A 72 0.83 4.63 -4.77
CA GLN A 72 0.09 4.56 -3.50
C GLN A 72 0.53 5.63 -2.51
N TRP A 73 1.83 5.95 -2.44
CA TRP A 73 2.34 7.04 -1.58
C TRP A 73 1.75 8.40 -1.96
N ALA A 74 1.58 8.65 -3.26
CA ALA A 74 0.92 9.85 -3.76
C ALA A 74 -0.60 9.83 -3.54
N GLN A 75 -1.27 8.68 -3.76
CA GLN A 75 -2.69 8.48 -3.46
C GLN A 75 -2.99 8.76 -1.99
N ALA A 76 -2.20 8.20 -1.06
CA ALA A 76 -2.32 8.44 0.37
C ALA A 76 -2.24 9.95 0.71
N GLY A 77 -1.29 10.67 0.11
CA GLY A 77 -1.18 12.12 0.27
C GLY A 77 -2.41 12.89 -0.23
N ARG A 78 -2.99 12.48 -1.37
CA ARG A 78 -4.22 13.10 -1.90
C ARG A 78 -5.43 12.80 -1.05
N LEU A 79 -5.57 11.58 -0.54
CA LEU A 79 -6.64 11.20 0.38
C LEU A 79 -6.61 12.04 1.66
N GLU A 80 -5.43 12.20 2.28
CA GLU A 80 -5.28 13.08 3.44
C GLU A 80 -5.64 14.53 3.09
N GLY A 81 -5.19 15.04 1.95
CA GLY A 81 -5.52 16.40 1.49
C GLY A 81 -7.00 16.61 1.16
N ARG A 82 -7.77 15.54 0.92
CA ARG A 82 -9.21 15.56 0.64
C ARG A 82 -10.08 15.31 1.87
N GLY A 83 -9.50 15.27 3.07
CA GLY A 83 -10.25 15.19 4.31
C GLY A 83 -10.48 13.76 4.83
N LEU A 84 -9.68 12.77 4.39
CA LEU A 84 -9.77 11.39 4.90
C LEU A 84 -9.73 11.34 6.44
N LYS A 85 -8.93 12.21 7.07
CA LYS A 85 -8.78 12.24 8.53
C LYS A 85 -10.06 12.65 9.24
N GLU A 86 -10.81 13.59 8.68
CA GLU A 86 -12.09 14.06 9.21
C GLU A 86 -13.14 12.96 9.12
N LEU A 87 -13.21 12.26 7.98
CA LEU A 87 -14.10 11.12 7.79
C LEU A 87 -13.77 9.97 8.74
N GLN A 88 -12.48 9.65 8.93
CA GLN A 88 -12.01 8.65 9.90
C GLN A 88 -12.42 9.00 11.33
N ARG A 89 -12.22 10.26 11.78
CA ARG A 89 -12.63 10.69 13.12
C ARG A 89 -14.15 10.65 13.31
N GLY A 90 -14.91 10.91 12.25
CA GLY A 90 -16.37 10.84 12.26
C GLY A 90 -16.95 9.43 12.16
N HIS A 91 -16.10 8.39 12.02
CA HIS A 91 -16.52 7.01 11.74
C HIS A 91 -17.43 6.92 10.50
N ASP A 92 -17.23 7.81 9.51
CA ASP A 92 -18.02 7.85 8.28
C ASP A 92 -17.47 6.87 7.26
N ALA A 93 -17.84 5.60 7.43
CA ALA A 93 -17.40 4.53 6.53
C ALA A 93 -17.84 4.75 5.08
N LEU A 94 -19.04 5.31 4.86
CA LEU A 94 -19.57 5.53 3.52
C LEU A 94 -18.81 6.66 2.80
N GLY A 95 -18.58 7.78 3.49
CA GLY A 95 -17.77 8.87 2.95
C GLY A 95 -16.33 8.45 2.66
N ILE A 96 -15.74 7.56 3.48
CA ILE A 96 -14.42 6.98 3.20
C ILE A 96 -14.45 6.14 1.92
N LEU A 97 -15.45 5.28 1.75
CA LEU A 97 -15.59 4.46 0.54
C LEU A 97 -15.78 5.32 -0.70
N ASP A 98 -16.66 6.33 -0.65
CA ASP A 98 -16.85 7.29 -1.74
C ASP A 98 -15.57 8.05 -2.09
N LEU A 99 -14.76 8.39 -1.09
CA LEU A 99 -13.48 9.06 -1.29
C LEU A 99 -12.46 8.13 -1.95
N LEU A 100 -12.39 6.86 -1.53
CA LEU A 100 -11.51 5.85 -2.09
C LEU A 100 -11.86 5.53 -3.54
N ASP A 101 -13.15 5.38 -3.87
CA ASP A 101 -13.62 5.03 -5.21
C ASP A 101 -13.38 6.17 -6.23
N ARG A 102 -13.12 7.40 -5.78
CA ARG A 102 -12.71 8.53 -6.63
C ARG A 102 -11.20 8.60 -6.86
N GLU A 103 -10.42 7.81 -6.12
CA GLU A 103 -8.96 7.88 -6.08
C GLU A 103 -8.27 6.64 -6.67
N LEU A 104 -8.94 5.49 -6.61
CA LEU A 104 -8.55 4.22 -7.23
C LEU A 104 -9.09 4.14 -8.67
#